data_AF-A0A1H8M2M0-F1
#
_entry.id   AF-A0A1H8M2M0-F1
#
_cell.length_a   1.000
_cell.length_b   1.000
_cell.length_c   1.000
_cell.angle_alpha   90.00
_cell.angle_beta   90.00
_cell.angle_gamma   90.00
#
_symmetry.space_group_name_H-M   'P 1'
#
loop_
_entity.id
_entity.type
_entity.pdbx_description
1 polymer ?
#
loop_
_entity_poly.entity_id
_entity_poly.type
_entity_poly.pdbx_seq_one_letter_code
_entity_poly.pdbx_strand_id
1 'polypeptide(L)'
;MELLNNPKPQPEPEVRIDPNHRISKRWRKVSDLSHPNKLKAQNTTIEIQYYNTLKKIKRDYLQPGTLFFERDYRDDPTDPFLLHSFICNQLSFVLTCDFHCVMQIEYDFAGFTTIEDALWRVGYAKELGLLIYKPRLPSLSAFFKEVQVYQAPQFIHTL
;
A
#
# COMPACT_ATOMS: atom_id res chain seq x y z
N MET A 1 -23.60 -35.80 52.30
CA MET A 1 -23.36 -35.56 50.86
C MET A 1 -24.03 -34.23 50.52
N GLU A 2 -23.25 -33.14 50.48
CA GLU A 2 -23.76 -31.83 50.09
C GLU A 2 -23.68 -31.70 48.57
N LEU A 3 -24.79 -31.33 47.93
CA LEU A 3 -24.86 -31.07 46.51
C LEU A 3 -24.31 -29.66 46.24
N LEU A 4 -23.13 -29.60 45.61
CA LEU A 4 -22.52 -28.37 45.12
C LEU A 4 -23.44 -27.68 44.10
N ASN A 5 -23.98 -26.52 44.49
CA ASN A 5 -24.67 -25.60 43.59
C ASN A 5 -23.64 -24.98 42.63
N ASN A 6 -23.54 -25.52 41.41
CA ASN A 6 -22.75 -24.89 40.36
C ASN A 6 -23.45 -23.59 39.90
N PRO A 7 -22.80 -22.42 39.96
CA PRO A 7 -23.37 -21.19 39.43
C PRO A 7 -23.52 -21.32 37.90
N LYS A 8 -24.67 -20.86 37.38
CA LYS A 8 -24.91 -20.83 35.93
C LYS A 8 -23.83 -19.99 35.24
N PRO A 9 -23.28 -20.43 34.10
CA PRO A 9 -22.34 -19.64 33.33
C PRO A 9 -23.01 -18.33 32.91
N GLN A 10 -22.33 -17.21 33.15
CA GLN A 10 -22.79 -15.91 32.65
C GLN A 10 -22.76 -15.92 31.13
N PRO A 11 -23.78 -15.36 30.45
CA PRO A 11 -23.75 -15.24 29.00
C PRO A 11 -22.56 -14.35 28.60
N GLU A 12 -21.74 -14.84 27.68
CA GLU A 12 -20.65 -14.06 27.10
C GLU A 12 -21.24 -12.79 26.47
N PRO A 13 -20.58 -11.63 26.63
CA PRO A 13 -21.06 -10.40 26.02
C PRO A 13 -21.08 -10.56 24.50
N GLU A 14 -22.27 -10.46 23.91
CA GLU A 14 -22.43 -10.41 22.45
C GLU A 14 -21.62 -9.23 21.91
N VAL A 15 -20.51 -9.53 21.22
CA VAL A 15 -19.71 -8.53 20.53
C VAL A 15 -20.54 -8.00 19.37
N ARG A 16 -21.20 -6.85 19.58
CA ARG A 16 -21.86 -6.11 18.50
C ARG A 16 -20.79 -5.50 17.60
N ILE A 17 -20.45 -6.19 16.53
CA ILE A 17 -19.64 -5.62 15.45
C ILE A 17 -20.55 -4.64 14.71
N ASP A 18 -20.30 -3.34 14.86
CA ASP A 18 -21.02 -2.32 14.10
C ASP A 18 -20.68 -2.49 12.60
N PRO A 19 -21.67 -2.85 11.74
CA PRO A 19 -21.43 -3.04 10.31
C PRO A 19 -21.01 -1.75 9.59
N ASN A 20 -21.14 -0.58 10.23
CA ASN A 20 -20.70 0.70 9.73
C ASN A 20 -19.33 1.14 10.25
N HIS A 21 -18.60 0.31 10.99
CA HIS A 21 -17.24 0.60 11.42
C HIS A 21 -16.24 0.48 10.26
N ARG A 22 -16.41 1.32 9.23
CA ARG A 22 -15.45 1.47 8.14
C ARG A 22 -14.18 2.05 8.73
N ILE A 23 -13.11 1.26 8.77
CA ILE A 23 -11.79 1.76 9.17
C ILE A 23 -11.39 2.82 8.15
N SER A 24 -11.42 4.08 8.57
CA SER A 24 -10.98 5.18 7.73
C SER A 24 -9.50 5.04 7.39
N LYS A 25 -9.14 5.47 6.18
CA LYS A 25 -7.76 5.50 5.70
C LYS A 25 -6.82 6.13 6.73
N ARG A 26 -5.75 5.42 7.08
CA ARG A 26 -4.80 5.85 8.12
C ARG A 26 -4.17 7.19 7.79
N TRP A 27 -3.78 7.39 6.52
CA TRP A 27 -3.18 8.64 6.07
C TRP A 27 -4.09 9.87 6.28
N ARG A 28 -5.43 9.69 6.26
CA ARG A 28 -6.39 10.78 6.50
C ARG A 28 -6.49 11.19 7.97
N LYS A 29 -6.00 10.36 8.89
CA LYS A 29 -5.99 10.64 10.33
C LYS A 29 -4.86 11.59 10.73
N VAL A 30 -3.89 11.82 9.84
CA VAL A 30 -2.80 12.76 10.07
C VAL A 30 -3.33 14.18 9.99
N SER A 31 -3.30 14.87 11.13
CA SER A 31 -3.63 16.30 11.20
C SER A 31 -2.53 17.06 11.93
N ASP A 32 -2.40 18.34 11.61
CA ASP A 32 -1.44 19.27 12.23
C ASP A 32 -1.68 19.41 13.75
N LEU A 33 -2.87 19.04 14.23
CA LEU A 33 -3.26 19.14 15.64
C LEU A 33 -3.03 17.85 16.43
N SER A 34 -2.91 16.70 15.77
CA SER A 34 -2.89 15.38 16.44
C SER A 34 -1.58 14.62 16.27
N HIS A 35 -0.71 15.07 15.37
CA HIS A 35 0.57 14.44 15.08
C HIS A 35 1.67 15.52 15.07
N PRO A 36 2.95 15.14 15.23
CA PRO A 36 4.04 16.10 15.09
C PRO A 36 3.89 16.86 13.76
N ASN A 37 4.01 18.19 13.77
CA ASN A 37 3.86 19.05 12.58
C ASN A 37 4.70 18.59 11.37
N LYS A 38 5.73 17.77 11.60
CA LYS A 38 6.57 17.18 10.57
C LYS A 38 5.94 15.98 9.85
N LEU A 39 5.02 15.22 10.46
CA LEU A 39 4.49 13.98 9.86
C LEU A 39 3.65 14.26 8.61
N LYS A 40 2.79 15.29 8.65
CA LYS A 40 2.00 15.68 7.48
C LYS A 40 2.90 16.10 6.33
N ALA A 41 3.86 17.00 6.61
CA ALA A 41 4.84 17.44 5.62
C ALA A 41 5.67 16.27 5.06
N GLN A 42 6.15 15.38 5.92
CA GLN A 42 6.88 14.17 5.55
C GLN A 42 6.06 13.28 4.62
N ASN A 43 4.82 12.97 5.00
CA ASN A 43 3.92 12.16 4.18
C ASN A 43 3.64 12.81 2.82
N THR A 44 3.37 14.13 2.80
CA THR A 44 3.20 14.88 1.55
C THR A 44 4.45 14.82 0.68
N THR A 45 5.65 14.94 1.25
CA THR A 45 6.91 14.81 0.51
C THR A 45 7.07 13.42 -0.09
N ILE A 46 6.78 12.36 0.68
CA ILE A 46 6.85 10.97 0.22
C ILE A 46 5.86 10.72 -0.92
N GLU A 47 4.62 11.20 -0.78
CA GLU A 47 3.58 11.10 -1.83
C GLU A 47 4.02 11.79 -3.13
N ILE A 48 4.55 13.01 -3.03
CA ILE A 48 5.08 13.74 -4.19
C ILE A 48 6.24 12.96 -4.86
N GLN A 49 7.17 12.43 -4.07
CA GLN A 49 8.27 11.63 -4.60
C GLN A 49 7.78 10.36 -5.29
N TYR A 50 6.79 9.68 -4.71
CA TYR A 50 6.16 8.50 -5.29
C TYR A 50 5.58 8.81 -6.68
N TYR A 51 4.68 9.78 -6.80
CA TYR A 51 4.02 10.07 -8.08
C TYR A 51 4.97 10.62 -9.14
N ASN A 52 5.95 11.44 -8.75
CA ASN A 52 6.98 11.92 -9.68
C ASN A 52 7.86 10.78 -10.20
N THR A 53 8.20 9.84 -9.33
CA THR A 53 8.99 8.65 -9.70
C THR A 53 8.19 7.73 -10.59
N LEU A 54 6.92 7.47 -10.25
CA LEU A 54 6.02 6.66 -11.06
C LEU A 54 5.83 7.24 -12.47
N LYS A 55 5.66 8.55 -12.58
CA LYS A 55 5.58 9.23 -13.89
C LYS A 55 6.85 9.01 -14.71
N LYS A 56 8.03 9.06 -14.09
CA LYS A 56 9.31 8.77 -14.76
C LYS A 56 9.42 7.30 -15.16
N ILE A 57 9.03 6.37 -14.28
CA ILE A 57 9.01 4.93 -14.57
C ILE A 57 8.22 4.66 -15.85
N LYS A 58 6.98 5.16 -15.92
CA LYS A 58 6.12 4.98 -17.09
C LYS A 58 6.70 5.57 -18.37
N ARG A 59 7.35 6.73 -18.28
CA ARG A 59 7.89 7.45 -19.44
C ARG A 59 9.20 6.86 -19.95
N ASP A 60 10.10 6.47 -19.05
CA ASP A 60 11.50 6.17 -19.40
C ASP A 60 11.82 4.67 -19.40
N TYR A 61 11.01 3.85 -18.72
CA TYR A 61 11.35 2.45 -18.44
C TYR A 61 10.32 1.44 -18.96
N LEU A 62 9.09 1.86 -19.24
CA LEU A 62 8.09 0.99 -19.84
C LEU A 62 8.14 1.11 -21.37
N GLN A 63 8.09 -0.03 -22.04
CA GLN A 63 8.04 -0.09 -23.50
C GLN A 63 6.59 0.07 -23.98
N PRO A 64 6.36 0.63 -25.19
CA PRO A 64 5.04 0.62 -25.81
C PRO A 64 4.44 -0.79 -25.85
N GLY A 65 3.15 -0.92 -25.53
CA GLY A 65 2.47 -2.23 -25.47
C GLY A 65 2.67 -2.99 -24.16
N THR A 66 3.38 -2.42 -23.17
CA THR A 66 3.53 -3.04 -21.85
C THR A 66 2.19 -3.04 -21.11
N LEU A 67 1.75 -4.21 -20.66
CA LEU A 67 0.61 -4.35 -19.77
C LEU A 67 1.01 -4.02 -18.34
N PHE A 68 0.18 -3.23 -17.66
CA PHE A 68 0.35 -2.91 -16.25
C PHE A 68 -0.99 -2.80 -15.53
N PHE A 69 -0.96 -3.04 -14.23
CA PHE A 69 -2.03 -2.75 -13.30
C PHE A 69 -1.72 -1.42 -12.61
N GLU A 70 -2.72 -0.55 -12.54
CA GLU A 70 -2.63 0.66 -11.76
C GLU A 70 -3.96 0.97 -11.09
N ARG A 71 -3.93 1.25 -9.79
CA ARG A 71 -5.12 1.65 -9.04
C ARG A 71 -4.78 2.60 -7.92
N ASP A 72 -5.56 3.66 -7.87
CA ASP A 72 -5.68 4.54 -6.72
C ASP A 72 -6.67 3.95 -5.71
N TYR A 73 -6.21 3.72 -4.50
CA TYR A 73 -6.99 3.18 -3.41
C TYR A 73 -7.40 4.26 -2.41
N ARG A 74 -7.10 5.54 -2.61
CA ARG A 74 -7.32 6.60 -1.61
C ARG A 74 -8.76 6.70 -1.12
N ASP A 75 -9.74 6.38 -1.96
CA ASP A 75 -11.17 6.35 -1.61
C ASP A 75 -11.73 4.93 -1.41
N ASP A 76 -10.89 3.90 -1.54
CA ASP A 76 -11.27 2.51 -1.40
C ASP A 76 -11.30 2.06 0.07
N PRO A 77 -12.43 1.56 0.60
CA PRO A 77 -12.56 1.21 2.01
C PRO A 77 -11.97 -0.17 2.38
N THR A 78 -11.52 -0.98 1.42
CA THR A 78 -11.15 -2.39 1.65
C THR A 78 -9.84 -2.54 2.41
N ASP A 79 -8.88 -1.65 2.16
CA ASP A 79 -7.58 -1.66 2.81
C ASP A 79 -7.29 -0.27 3.41
N PRO A 80 -7.19 -0.11 4.74
CA PRO A 80 -6.97 1.18 5.36
C PRO A 80 -5.53 1.72 5.21
N PHE A 81 -4.59 0.90 4.75
CA PHE A 81 -3.15 1.16 4.65
C PHE A 81 -2.71 1.41 3.21
N LEU A 82 -3.39 0.84 2.22
CA LEU A 82 -3.03 0.99 0.81
C LEU A 82 -3.51 2.33 0.23
N LEU A 83 -2.61 3.04 -0.47
CA LEU A 83 -2.92 4.32 -1.13
C LEU A 83 -2.90 4.19 -2.65
N HIS A 84 -1.83 3.61 -3.21
CA HIS A 84 -1.69 3.50 -4.65
C HIS A 84 -0.85 2.28 -4.99
N SER A 85 -1.21 1.56 -6.04
CA SER A 85 -0.46 0.39 -6.49
C SER A 85 -0.22 0.47 -7.99
N PHE A 86 1.03 0.32 -8.39
CA PHE A 86 1.43 0.14 -9.77
C PHE A 86 2.23 -1.16 -9.89
N ILE A 87 1.82 -2.07 -10.79
CA ILE A 87 2.43 -3.39 -10.96
C ILE A 87 2.48 -3.76 -12.44
N CYS A 88 3.60 -4.27 -12.92
CA CYS A 88 3.72 -4.98 -14.19
C CYS A 88 4.58 -6.24 -14.01
N ASN A 89 4.91 -6.92 -15.12
CA ASN A 89 5.71 -8.14 -15.10
C ASN A 89 7.14 -7.97 -14.55
N GLN A 90 7.69 -6.76 -14.55
CA GLN A 90 9.08 -6.45 -14.16
C GLN A 90 9.17 -5.44 -13.01
N LEU A 91 8.07 -4.81 -12.61
CA LEU A 91 8.09 -3.76 -11.60
C LEU A 91 6.84 -3.79 -10.71
N SER A 92 7.03 -3.73 -9.39
CA SER A 92 6.01 -3.42 -8.38
C SER A 92 6.42 -2.14 -7.66
N PHE A 93 5.52 -1.17 -7.56
CA PHE A 93 5.76 0.11 -6.89
C PHE A 93 4.49 0.58 -6.19
N VAL A 94 4.45 0.48 -4.87
CA VAL A 94 3.24 0.60 -4.07
C VAL A 94 3.43 1.66 -2.99
N LEU A 95 2.50 2.60 -2.90
CA LEU A 95 2.42 3.58 -1.82
C LEU A 95 1.48 3.04 -0.74
N THR A 96 2.00 2.91 0.47
CA THR A 96 1.28 2.43 1.64
C THR A 96 1.45 3.39 2.81
N CYS A 97 0.70 3.15 3.88
CA CYS A 97 0.75 3.88 5.12
C CYS A 97 0.69 2.88 6.26
N ASP A 98 1.57 3.00 7.25
CA ASP A 98 1.64 2.03 8.35
C ASP A 98 0.62 2.32 9.47
N PHE A 99 0.70 1.53 10.55
CA PHE A 99 -0.12 1.72 11.75
C PHE A 99 0.09 3.07 12.45
N HIS A 100 1.27 3.66 12.33
CA HIS A 100 1.64 4.96 12.90
C HIS A 100 1.34 6.13 11.94
N CYS A 101 0.59 5.86 10.88
CA CYS A 101 0.22 6.82 9.85
C CYS A 101 1.42 7.36 9.05
N VAL A 102 2.54 6.65 9.01
CA VAL A 102 3.74 7.01 8.24
C VAL A 102 3.63 6.42 6.84
N MET A 103 3.76 7.25 5.80
CA MET A 103 3.77 6.77 4.42
C MET A 103 5.07 6.02 4.09
N GLN A 104 4.95 4.96 3.31
CA GLN A 104 6.04 4.08 2.91
C GLN A 104 5.89 3.70 1.43
N ILE A 105 7.01 3.47 0.77
CA ILE A 105 7.06 3.03 -0.62
C ILE A 105 7.60 1.61 -0.64
N GLU A 106 6.76 0.64 -0.99
CA GLU A 106 7.18 -0.73 -1.24
C GLU A 106 7.57 -0.89 -2.71
N TYR A 107 8.69 -1.58 -2.98
CA TYR A 107 9.14 -1.83 -4.35
C TYR A 107 9.69 -3.23 -4.57
N ASP A 108 9.53 -3.72 -5.80
CA ASP A 108 10.23 -4.88 -6.32
C ASP A 108 10.52 -4.68 -7.80
N PHE A 109 11.80 -4.66 -8.18
CA PHE A 109 12.24 -4.43 -9.55
C PHE A 109 12.98 -5.65 -10.06
N ALA A 110 12.23 -6.58 -10.62
CA ALA A 110 12.79 -7.77 -11.23
C ALA A 110 13.30 -7.44 -12.64
N GLY A 111 14.63 -7.38 -12.81
CA GLY A 111 15.25 -7.32 -14.12
C GLY A 111 15.58 -5.93 -14.68
N PHE A 112 15.47 -4.87 -13.88
CA PHE A 112 15.96 -3.55 -14.27
C PHE A 112 17.39 -3.32 -13.78
N THR A 113 18.32 -3.12 -14.71
CA THR A 113 19.72 -2.77 -14.40
C THR A 113 19.92 -1.27 -14.13
N THR A 114 18.99 -0.41 -14.58
CA THR A 114 19.14 1.07 -14.57
C THR A 114 18.10 1.80 -13.73
N ILE A 115 17.25 1.07 -13.00
CA ILE A 115 16.16 1.67 -12.20
C ILE A 115 16.67 2.42 -10.96
N GLU A 116 17.96 2.31 -10.64
CA GLU A 116 18.61 3.06 -9.56
C GLU A 116 18.40 4.58 -9.72
N ASP A 117 18.42 5.09 -10.96
CA ASP A 117 18.15 6.50 -11.27
C ASP A 117 16.71 6.93 -10.91
N ALA A 118 15.74 6.02 -11.04
CA ALA A 118 14.37 6.26 -10.60
C ALA A 118 14.29 6.19 -9.06
N LEU A 119 14.99 5.26 -8.42
CA LEU A 119 15.06 5.15 -6.97
C LEU A 119 15.75 6.33 -6.30
N TRP A 120 16.68 6.99 -6.98
CA TRP A 120 17.26 8.24 -6.47
C TRP A 120 16.19 9.33 -6.22
N ARG A 121 15.09 9.31 -6.97
CA ARG A 121 14.01 10.30 -6.84
C ARG A 121 13.11 10.09 -5.62
N VAL A 122 13.18 8.92 -5.01
CA VAL A 122 12.60 8.66 -3.68
C VAL A 122 13.66 8.77 -2.58
N GLY A 123 14.69 9.60 -2.79
CA GLY A 123 15.82 9.77 -1.90
C GLY A 123 15.44 10.15 -0.47
N TYR A 124 14.40 10.98 -0.27
CA TYR A 124 13.95 11.34 1.08
C TYR A 124 13.29 10.14 1.79
N ALA A 125 12.42 9.40 1.10
CA ALA A 125 11.87 8.15 1.63
C ALA A 125 12.99 7.14 1.95
N LYS A 126 14.02 7.04 1.10
CA LYS A 126 15.18 6.17 1.30
C LYS A 126 16.00 6.58 2.53
N GLU A 127 16.33 7.86 2.68
CA GLU A 127 17.09 8.40 3.83
C GLU A 127 16.40 8.15 5.17
N LEU A 128 15.06 8.16 5.18
CA LEU A 128 14.25 7.85 6.36
C LEU A 128 14.00 6.36 6.59
N GLY A 129 14.50 5.48 5.72
CA GLY A 129 14.24 4.03 5.81
C GLY A 129 12.79 3.64 5.47
N LEU A 130 12.07 4.47 4.71
CA LEU A 130 10.67 4.29 4.31
C LEU A 130 10.51 3.78 2.86
N LEU A 131 11.64 3.51 2.19
CA LEU A 131 11.70 2.78 0.95
C LEU A 131 12.00 1.31 1.25
N ILE A 132 11.01 0.44 1.05
CA ILE A 132 11.02 -0.95 1.51
C ILE A 132 11.08 -1.88 0.30
N TYR A 133 12.17 -2.65 0.20
CA TYR A 133 12.24 -3.72 -0.78
C TYR A 133 11.34 -4.88 -0.35
N LYS A 134 10.40 -5.29 -1.21
CA LYS A 134 9.43 -6.33 -0.92
C LYS A 134 9.28 -7.29 -2.11
N PRO A 135 10.12 -8.34 -2.19
CA PRO A 135 10.10 -9.26 -3.31
C PRO A 135 8.73 -9.93 -3.45
N ARG A 136 8.22 -10.01 -4.67
CA ARG A 136 6.97 -10.71 -4.98
C ARG A 136 7.26 -12.18 -5.26
N LEU A 137 6.58 -13.05 -4.52
CA LEU A 137 6.72 -14.50 -4.62
C LEU A 137 5.58 -15.09 -5.46
N PRO A 138 5.82 -16.19 -6.20
CA PRO A 138 7.11 -16.84 -6.42
C PRO A 138 8.04 -16.06 -7.38
N SER A 139 7.47 -15.16 -8.18
CA SER A 139 8.18 -14.14 -8.94
C SER A 139 7.24 -12.99 -9.23
N LEU A 140 7.78 -11.82 -9.56
CA LEU A 140 6.98 -10.66 -9.93
C LEU A 140 6.10 -10.90 -11.16
N SER A 141 6.59 -11.67 -12.14
CA SER A 141 5.80 -12.04 -13.31
C SER A 141 4.62 -12.96 -12.96
N ALA A 142 4.83 -13.95 -12.08
CA ALA A 142 3.76 -14.81 -11.60
C ALA A 142 2.72 -14.02 -10.79
N PHE A 143 3.18 -13.17 -9.87
CA PHE A 143 2.33 -12.28 -9.10
C PHE A 143 1.49 -11.36 -10.00
N PHE A 144 2.08 -10.77 -11.05
CA PHE A 144 1.34 -9.92 -11.97
C PHE A 144 0.25 -10.68 -12.75
N LYS A 145 0.49 -11.95 -13.13
CA LYS A 145 -0.55 -12.78 -13.76
C LYS A 145 -1.75 -12.97 -12.82
N GLU A 146 -1.51 -13.18 -11.53
CA GLU A 146 -2.59 -13.28 -10.54
C GLU A 146 -3.34 -11.95 -10.41
N VAL A 147 -2.62 -10.83 -10.38
CA VAL A 147 -3.23 -9.49 -10.38
C VAL A 147 -4.15 -9.31 -11.59
N GLN A 148 -3.74 -9.72 -12.78
CA GLN A 148 -4.58 -9.65 -13.99
C GLN A 148 -5.85 -10.49 -13.90
N VAL A 149 -5.83 -11.61 -13.17
CA VAL A 149 -6.98 -12.51 -13.02
C VAL A 149 -7.97 -11.98 -11.98
N TYR A 150 -7.48 -11.46 -10.85
CA TYR A 150 -8.33 -11.10 -9.71
C TYR A 150 -8.74 -9.63 -9.67
N GLN A 151 -7.98 -8.73 -10.28
CA GLN A 151 -8.33 -7.31 -10.30
C GLN A 151 -9.33 -7.00 -11.39
N ALA A 152 -10.15 -5.99 -11.14
CA ALA A 152 -11.16 -5.56 -12.10
C ALA A 152 -10.49 -5.05 -13.39
N PRO A 153 -10.95 -5.47 -14.59
CA PRO A 153 -10.27 -5.18 -15.85
C PRO A 153 -10.02 -3.70 -16.14
N GLN A 154 -10.85 -2.79 -15.61
CA GLN A 154 -10.67 -1.35 -15.81
C GLN A 154 -9.37 -0.77 -15.22
N PHE A 155 -8.71 -1.51 -14.32
CA PHE A 155 -7.42 -1.12 -13.73
C PHE A 155 -6.22 -1.77 -14.42
N ILE A 156 -6.46 -2.55 -15.48
CA ILE A 156 -5.44 -3.14 -16.33
C ILE A 156 -5.33 -2.27 -17.59
N HIS A 157 -4.13 -1.78 -17.84
CA HIS A 157 -3.84 -0.81 -18.89
C HIS A 157 -2.70 -1.30 -19.78
N THR A 158 -2.61 -0.68 -20.94
CA THR A 158 -1.50 -0.83 -21.88
C THR A 158 -0.91 0.55 -22.13
N LEU A 159 0.43 0.67 -22.08
CA LEU A 159 1.13 1.92 -22.41
C LEU A 159 1.13 2.21 -23.91
#